data_AF-A0A6L4WNJ3-F1
#
_entry.id   AF-A0A6L4WNJ3-F1
#
_cell.length_a   1.000
_cell.length_b   1.000
_cell.length_c   1.000
_cell.angle_alpha   90.00
_cell.angle_beta   90.00
_cell.angle_gamma   90.00
#
_symmetry.space_group_name_H-M   'P 1'
#
loop_
_entity.id
_entity.type
_entity.pdbx_description
1 polymer ?
#
loop_
_entity_poly.entity_id
_entity_poly.type
_entity_poly.pdbx_seq_one_letter_code
_entity_poly.pdbx_strand_id
1 'polypeptide(L)'
;MPFKISIFYKMLIAPLLAVALFALFIINIYFQQIEGKEYIESIYQKHFPILNIANENRILLDNIIKLTEDAVVANEQTWLNNTKEYKEKIEKNFKDLSKLDIDEKTIFKMQTIFIKYFSKTIELSTLMINNSEDWNKIEILTKEMTSYLEDTRMER
;
A
#
# COMPACT_ATOMS: atom_id res chain seq x y z
N MET A 1 66.70 22.94 -23.71
CA MET A 1 66.42 22.39 -25.05
C MET A 1 64.94 22.09 -25.16
N PRO A 2 64.17 22.78 -26.02
CA PRO A 2 62.76 22.45 -26.20
C PRO A 2 62.65 21.14 -26.97
N PHE A 3 62.01 20.13 -26.40
CA PHE A 3 61.68 18.89 -27.09
C PHE A 3 60.80 19.22 -28.30
N LYS A 4 61.35 19.11 -29.51
CA LYS A 4 60.58 19.24 -30.76
C LYS A 4 59.72 17.99 -30.94
N ILE A 5 58.50 18.05 -30.45
CA ILE A 5 57.48 17.03 -30.66
C ILE A 5 57.21 16.90 -32.17
N SER A 6 57.36 15.68 -32.71
CA SER A 6 57.13 15.38 -34.12
C SER A 6 55.69 15.75 -34.52
N ILE A 7 55.51 16.26 -35.75
CA ILE A 7 54.23 16.68 -36.32
C ILE A 7 53.16 15.57 -36.22
N PHE A 8 53.58 14.30 -36.27
CA PHE A 8 52.72 13.14 -36.04
C PHE A 8 52.03 13.15 -34.67
N TYR A 9 52.74 13.47 -33.59
CA TYR A 9 52.15 13.56 -32.25
C TYR A 9 51.17 14.73 -32.13
N LYS A 10 51.44 15.85 -32.81
CA LYS A 10 50.52 17.00 -32.84
C LYS A 10 49.20 16.66 -33.53
N MET A 11 49.24 15.84 -34.59
CA MET A 11 48.03 15.35 -35.26
C MET A 11 47.28 14.28 -34.45
N LEU A 12 47.98 13.50 -33.62
CA LEU A 12 47.38 12.45 -32.80
C LEU A 12 46.61 12.97 -31.57
N ILE A 13 46.85 14.20 -31.13
CA ILE A 13 46.20 14.79 -29.96
C ILE A 13 44.68 14.89 -30.14
N ALA A 14 44.22 15.32 -31.32
CA ALA A 14 42.78 15.48 -31.59
C ALA A 14 41.99 14.15 -31.49
N PRO A 15 42.39 13.05 -32.16
CA PRO A 15 41.71 11.77 -32.00
C PRO A 15 41.86 11.19 -30.58
N LEU A 16 43.00 11.38 -29.92
CA LEU A 16 43.17 10.93 -28.53
C LEU A 16 42.20 11.66 -27.58
N LEU A 17 42.05 12.97 -27.75
CA LEU A 17 41.11 13.78 -26.97
C LEU A 17 39.66 13.34 -27.24
N ALA A 18 39.31 13.06 -28.50
CA ALA A 18 37.99 12.57 -28.86
C ALA A 18 37.68 11.22 -28.18
N VAL A 19 38.63 10.28 -28.17
CA VAL A 19 38.47 9.00 -27.48
C VAL A 19 38.32 9.20 -25.98
N ALA A 20 39.11 10.08 -25.36
CA ALA A 20 39.02 10.36 -23.93
C ALA A 20 37.67 10.98 -23.54
N LEU A 21 37.19 11.95 -24.31
CA LEU A 21 35.88 12.57 -24.09
C LEU A 21 34.74 11.57 -24.30
N PHE A 22 34.84 10.73 -25.33
CA PHE A 22 33.84 9.68 -25.56
C PHE A 22 33.83 8.65 -24.43
N ALA A 23 35.00 8.24 -23.92
CA ALA A 23 35.07 7.34 -22.77
C ALA A 23 34.44 7.96 -21.51
N LEU A 24 34.71 9.24 -21.22
CA LEU A 24 34.07 9.96 -20.11
C LEU A 24 32.55 10.05 -20.28
N PHE A 25 32.07 10.29 -21.50
CA PHE A 25 30.65 10.33 -21.81
C PHE A 25 29.97 8.97 -21.56
N ILE A 26 30.58 7.87 -22.00
CA ILE A 26 30.07 6.52 -21.75
C ILE A 26 30.05 6.20 -20.26
N ILE A 27 31.11 6.56 -19.51
CA ILE A 27 31.16 6.37 -18.06
C ILE A 27 30.02 7.14 -17.38
N ASN A 28 29.76 8.38 -17.79
CA ASN A 28 28.68 9.19 -17.23
C ASN A 28 27.30 8.56 -17.50
N ILE A 29 27.04 8.11 -18.73
CA ILE A 29 25.81 7.40 -19.08
C ILE A 29 25.65 6.14 -18.24
N TYR A 30 26.73 5.36 -18.10
CA TYR A 30 26.70 4.12 -17.33
C TYR A 30 26.31 4.36 -15.87
N PHE A 31 26.88 5.38 -15.22
CA PHE A 31 26.49 5.75 -13.85
C PHE A 31 25.03 6.19 -13.76
N GLN A 32 24.57 7.08 -14.65
CA GLN A 32 23.16 7.51 -14.66
C GLN A 32 22.20 6.34 -14.88
N GLN A 33 22.57 5.36 -15.71
CA GLN A 33 21.73 4.21 -15.99
C GLN A 33 21.65 3.24 -14.80
N ILE A 34 22.73 3.11 -14.02
CA ILE A 34 22.71 2.35 -12.76
C ILE A 34 21.82 3.04 -11.74
N GLU A 35 22.01 4.34 -11.50
CA GLU A 35 21.21 5.12 -10.55
C GLU A 35 19.72 5.07 -10.92
N GLY A 36 19.40 5.20 -12.21
CA GLY A 36 18.03 5.09 -12.70
C GLY A 36 17.44 3.68 -12.49
N LYS A 37 18.25 2.63 -12.67
CA LYS A 37 17.83 1.25 -12.41
C LYS A 37 17.55 1.03 -10.92
N GLU A 38 18.46 1.44 -10.04
CA GLU A 38 18.30 1.32 -8.59
C GLU A 38 17.06 2.07 -8.09
N TYR A 39 16.80 3.26 -8.65
CA TYR A 39 15.60 4.03 -8.35
C TYR A 39 14.31 3.30 -8.75
N ILE A 40 14.23 2.79 -9.99
CA ILE A 40 13.07 2.02 -10.46
C ILE A 40 12.88 0.75 -9.62
N GLU A 41 13.98 0.05 -9.32
CA GLU A 41 13.94 -1.15 -8.49
C GLU A 41 13.44 -0.85 -7.08
N SER A 42 13.82 0.29 -6.50
CA SER A 42 13.31 0.73 -5.20
C SER A 42 11.78 0.99 -5.23
N ILE A 43 11.25 1.54 -6.32
CA ILE A 43 9.80 1.74 -6.49
C ILE A 43 9.08 0.39 -6.55
N TYR A 44 9.60 -0.53 -7.36
CA TYR A 44 9.00 -1.86 -7.52
C TYR A 44 9.06 -2.70 -6.24
N GLN A 45 10.16 -2.62 -5.49
CA GLN A 45 10.36 -3.45 -4.31
C GLN A 45 9.71 -2.87 -3.05
N LYS A 46 9.62 -1.54 -2.93
CA LYS A 46 9.08 -0.90 -1.73
C LYS A 46 7.65 -0.39 -1.91
N HIS A 47 7.39 0.41 -2.94
CA HIS A 47 6.12 1.13 -3.06
C HIS A 47 5.01 0.28 -3.68
N PHE A 48 5.34 -0.55 -4.67
CA PHE A 48 4.33 -1.38 -5.34
C PHE A 48 3.67 -2.42 -4.42
N PRO A 49 4.40 -3.16 -3.57
CA PRO A 49 3.77 -4.13 -2.66
C PRO A 49 2.85 -3.45 -1.64
N ILE A 50 3.24 -2.29 -1.13
CA ILE A 50 2.41 -1.49 -0.21
C ILE A 50 1.09 -1.11 -0.88
N LEU A 51 1.16 -0.57 -2.10
CA LEU A 51 -0.03 -0.16 -2.85
C LEU A 51 -0.95 -1.35 -3.14
N ASN A 52 -0.36 -2.49 -3.52
CA ASN A 52 -1.13 -3.70 -3.82
C ASN A 52 -1.88 -4.22 -2.58
N ILE A 53 -1.20 -4.30 -1.42
CA ILE A 53 -1.82 -4.73 -0.17
C ILE A 53 -2.91 -3.74 0.28
N ALA A 54 -2.66 -2.43 0.15
CA ALA A 54 -3.65 -1.41 0.49
C ALA A 54 -4.92 -1.52 -0.38
N ASN A 55 -4.76 -1.74 -1.70
CA ASN A 55 -5.89 -1.94 -2.60
C ASN A 55 -6.63 -3.25 -2.30
N GLU A 56 -5.92 -4.33 -1.98
CA GLU A 56 -6.53 -5.59 -1.55
C GLU A 56 -7.37 -5.39 -0.28
N ASN A 57 -6.83 -4.70 0.73
CA ASN A 57 -7.57 -4.37 1.95
C ASN A 57 -8.85 -3.57 1.68
N ARG A 58 -8.80 -2.62 0.73
CA ARG A 58 -9.99 -1.85 0.33
C ARG A 58 -11.07 -2.76 -0.25
N ILE A 59 -10.70 -3.67 -1.16
CA ILE A 59 -11.64 -4.62 -1.77
C ILE A 59 -12.23 -5.56 -0.71
N LEU A 60 -11.38 -6.08 0.19
CA LEU A 60 -11.83 -6.95 1.29
C LEU A 60 -12.79 -6.23 2.23
N LEU A 61 -12.55 -4.96 2.55
CA LEU A 61 -13.44 -4.14 3.35
C LEU A 61 -14.79 -3.90 2.66
N ASP A 62 -14.78 -3.57 1.36
CA ASP A 62 -16.01 -3.40 0.58
C ASP A 62 -16.84 -4.71 0.53
N ASN A 63 -16.18 -5.87 0.48
CA ASN A 63 -16.84 -7.17 0.57
C ASN A 63 -17.44 -7.44 1.95
N ILE A 64 -16.79 -7.01 3.04
CA ILE A 64 -17.35 -7.10 4.39
C ILE A 64 -18.63 -6.27 4.47
N ILE A 65 -18.58 -5.01 4.04
CA ILE A 65 -19.74 -4.09 4.04
C ILE A 65 -20.92 -4.75 3.33
N LYS A 66 -20.70 -5.13 2.07
CA LYS A 66 -21.75 -5.71 1.22
C LYS A 66 -22.35 -6.97 1.84
N LEU A 67 -21.51 -7.90 2.30
CA LEU A 67 -21.98 -9.15 2.86
C LEU A 67 -22.72 -8.96 4.19
N THR A 68 -22.32 -7.97 5.01
CA THR A 68 -23.08 -7.63 6.23
C THR A 68 -24.44 -7.02 5.92
N GLU A 69 -24.53 -6.14 4.93
CA GLU A 69 -25.81 -5.58 4.47
C GLU A 69 -26.72 -6.67 3.91
N ASP A 70 -26.20 -7.53 3.03
CA ASP A 70 -26.93 -8.66 2.45
C ASP A 70 -27.43 -9.62 3.54
N ALA A 71 -26.62 -9.89 4.57
CA ALA A 71 -27.00 -10.75 5.69
C ALA A 71 -28.13 -10.16 6.53
N VAL A 72 -28.09 -8.85 6.80
CA VAL A 72 -29.17 -8.14 7.52
C VAL A 72 -30.46 -8.17 6.72
N VAL A 73 -30.41 -7.88 5.42
CA VAL A 73 -31.59 -7.88 4.53
C VAL A 73 -32.19 -9.28 4.39
N ALA A 74 -31.34 -10.31 4.25
CA ALA A 74 -31.78 -11.69 4.13
C ALA A 74 -32.18 -12.33 5.46
N ASN A 75 -31.92 -11.65 6.59
CA ASN A 75 -32.09 -12.19 7.94
C ASN A 75 -31.29 -13.49 8.19
N GLU A 76 -30.09 -13.60 7.60
CA GLU A 76 -29.30 -14.82 7.54
C GLU A 76 -27.98 -14.67 8.30
N GLN A 77 -27.97 -15.13 9.56
CA GLN A 77 -26.80 -15.03 10.44
C GLN A 77 -25.58 -15.79 9.92
N THR A 78 -25.78 -16.89 9.17
CA THR A 78 -24.63 -17.66 8.66
C THR A 78 -23.79 -16.86 7.66
N TRP A 79 -24.39 -15.90 6.95
CA TRP A 79 -23.68 -15.04 6.02
C TRP A 79 -22.77 -14.04 6.73
N LEU A 80 -23.12 -13.61 7.95
CA LEU A 80 -22.22 -12.81 8.79
C LEU A 80 -20.96 -13.58 9.15
N ASN A 81 -21.05 -14.90 9.40
CA ASN A 81 -19.87 -15.70 9.72
C ASN A 81 -18.87 -15.77 8.56
N ASN A 82 -19.34 -15.69 7.32
CA ASN A 82 -18.48 -15.71 6.13
C ASN A 82 -17.60 -14.46 6.02
N THR A 83 -17.97 -13.34 6.66
CA THR A 83 -17.13 -12.12 6.70
C THR A 83 -15.82 -12.33 7.47
N LYS A 84 -15.76 -13.35 8.33
CA LYS A 84 -14.57 -13.66 9.13
C LYS A 84 -13.36 -13.99 8.25
N GLU A 85 -13.56 -14.63 7.11
CA GLU A 85 -12.47 -14.91 6.17
C GLU A 85 -11.83 -13.62 5.63
N TYR A 86 -12.65 -12.62 5.29
CA TYR A 86 -12.15 -11.32 4.83
C TYR A 86 -11.42 -10.57 5.94
N LYS A 87 -11.92 -10.65 7.18
CA LYS A 87 -11.24 -10.09 8.36
C LYS A 87 -9.85 -10.70 8.52
N GLU A 88 -9.74 -12.03 8.49
CA GLU A 88 -8.47 -12.73 8.67
C GLU A 88 -7.45 -12.37 7.58
N LYS A 89 -7.92 -12.18 6.33
CA LYS A 89 -7.09 -11.69 5.23
C LYS A 89 -6.58 -10.26 5.48
N ILE A 90 -7.44 -9.35 5.91
CA ILE A 90 -7.03 -7.97 6.26
C ILE A 90 -6.01 -7.98 7.43
N GLU A 91 -6.24 -8.79 8.47
CA GLU A 91 -5.30 -8.92 9.59
C GLU A 91 -3.95 -9.51 9.16
N LYS A 92 -3.94 -10.45 8.22
CA LYS A 92 -2.71 -10.96 7.61
C LYS A 92 -2.01 -9.85 6.81
N ASN A 93 -2.75 -9.08 6.03
CA ASN A 93 -2.21 -7.98 5.24
C ASN A 93 -1.55 -6.91 6.11
N PHE A 94 -2.09 -6.59 7.29
CA PHE A 94 -1.41 -5.73 8.26
C PHE A 94 -0.08 -6.31 8.76
N LYS A 95 0.00 -7.64 8.99
CA LYS A 95 1.26 -8.32 9.36
C LYS A 95 2.27 -8.36 8.21
N ASP A 96 1.80 -8.36 6.97
CA ASP A 96 2.68 -8.32 5.80
C ASP A 96 3.17 -6.88 5.55
N LEU A 97 2.33 -5.86 5.76
CA LEU A 97 2.73 -4.45 5.75
C LEU A 97 3.78 -4.14 6.83
N SER A 98 3.70 -4.76 8.01
CA SER A 98 4.68 -4.52 9.09
C SER A 98 6.07 -5.10 8.80
N LYS A 99 6.21 -5.93 7.76
CA LYS A 99 7.51 -6.41 7.27
C LYS A 99 8.14 -5.47 6.24
N LEU A 100 7.36 -4.49 5.77
CA LEU A 100 7.81 -3.48 4.80
C LEU A 100 8.26 -2.21 5.55
N ASP A 101 8.92 -1.32 4.81
CA ASP A 101 9.50 -0.06 5.31
C ASP A 101 8.42 1.01 5.57
N ILE A 102 7.43 0.68 6.41
CA ILE A 102 6.30 1.54 6.81
C ILE A 102 6.36 1.77 8.31
N ASP A 103 5.96 2.96 8.74
CA ASP A 103 5.80 3.30 10.15
C ASP A 103 4.82 2.35 10.88
N GLU A 104 5.35 1.61 11.86
CA GLU A 104 4.58 0.65 12.66
C GLU A 104 3.41 1.30 13.39
N LYS A 105 3.54 2.57 13.82
CA LYS A 105 2.44 3.27 14.52
C LYS A 105 1.24 3.48 13.59
N THR A 106 1.50 3.80 12.33
CA THR A 106 0.47 3.96 11.31
C THR A 106 -0.26 2.63 11.06
N ILE A 107 0.48 1.54 10.90
CA ILE A 107 -0.10 0.18 10.72
C ILE A 107 -0.96 -0.19 11.94
N PHE A 108 -0.41 -0.02 13.15
CA PHE A 108 -1.11 -0.33 14.39
C PHE A 108 -2.40 0.49 14.56
N LYS A 109 -2.36 1.77 14.20
CA LYS A 109 -3.54 2.65 14.22
C LYS A 109 -4.61 2.14 13.24
N MET A 110 -4.24 1.85 12.00
CA MET A 110 -5.17 1.33 10.99
C MET A 110 -5.78 0.00 11.41
N GLN A 111 -4.96 -0.92 11.92
CA GLN A 111 -5.42 -2.21 12.44
C GLN A 111 -6.42 -2.03 13.58
N THR A 112 -6.14 -1.12 14.51
CA THR A 112 -7.03 -0.83 15.64
C THR A 112 -8.37 -0.27 15.18
N ILE A 113 -8.37 0.68 14.24
CA ILE A 113 -9.61 1.25 13.68
C ILE A 113 -10.41 0.16 12.98
N PHE A 114 -9.77 -0.66 12.15
CA PHE A 114 -10.43 -1.76 11.46
C PHE A 114 -11.07 -2.78 12.42
N ILE A 115 -10.37 -3.19 13.47
CA ILE A 115 -10.90 -4.14 14.46
C ILE A 115 -12.15 -3.57 15.15
N LYS A 116 -12.13 -2.28 15.50
CA LYS A 116 -13.29 -1.59 16.10
C LYS A 116 -14.45 -1.53 15.13
N TYR A 117 -14.21 -1.10 13.89
CA TYR A 117 -15.21 -1.10 12.82
C TYR A 117 -15.86 -2.49 12.66
N PHE A 118 -15.05 -3.53 12.49
CA PHE A 118 -15.53 -4.89 12.27
C PHE A 118 -16.38 -5.38 13.45
N SER A 119 -15.90 -5.18 14.68
CA SER A 119 -16.64 -5.60 15.88
C SER A 119 -18.00 -4.92 15.98
N LYS A 120 -18.07 -3.62 15.70
CA LYS A 120 -19.31 -2.83 15.77
C LYS A 120 -20.28 -3.20 14.66
N THR A 121 -19.76 -3.45 13.45
CA THR A 121 -20.55 -3.92 12.31
C THR A 121 -21.20 -5.27 12.60
N ILE A 122 -20.45 -6.23 13.13
CA ILE A 122 -21.00 -7.55 13.49
C ILE A 122 -22.02 -7.45 14.63
N GLU A 123 -21.73 -6.65 15.66
CA GLU A 123 -22.67 -6.43 16.77
C GLU A 123 -23.98 -5.82 16.28
N LEU A 124 -23.91 -4.75 15.49
CA LEU A 124 -25.06 -4.10 14.89
C LEU A 124 -25.86 -5.06 14.00
N SER A 125 -25.18 -5.73 13.07
CA SER A 125 -25.82 -6.64 12.12
C SER A 125 -26.54 -7.79 12.85
N THR A 126 -25.93 -8.31 13.92
CA THR A 126 -26.55 -9.36 14.74
C THR A 126 -27.79 -8.86 15.49
N LEU A 127 -27.77 -7.62 15.98
CA LEU A 127 -28.96 -7.02 16.62
C LEU A 127 -30.10 -6.80 15.62
N MET A 128 -29.77 -6.37 14.40
CA MET A 128 -30.75 -6.16 13.34
C MET A 128 -31.37 -7.49 12.88
N ILE A 129 -30.57 -8.54 12.67
CA ILE A 129 -31.07 -9.88 12.30
C ILE A 129 -31.97 -10.49 13.39
N ASN A 130 -31.60 -10.28 14.66
CA ASN A 130 -32.40 -10.79 15.78
C ASN A 130 -33.64 -9.94 16.08
N ASN A 131 -33.96 -8.92 15.27
CA ASN A 131 -35.06 -7.98 15.49
C ASN A 131 -35.08 -7.38 16.90
N SER A 132 -33.91 -6.96 17.41
CA SER A 132 -33.80 -6.36 18.73
C SER A 132 -34.55 -5.03 18.82
N GLU A 133 -35.34 -4.85 19.89
CA GLU A 133 -36.08 -3.61 20.17
C GLU A 133 -35.22 -2.53 20.88
N ASP A 134 -33.92 -2.77 21.07
CA ASP A 134 -32.99 -1.82 21.68
C ASP A 134 -32.53 -0.76 20.67
N TRP A 135 -33.46 0.13 20.30
CA TRP A 135 -33.25 1.19 19.31
C TRP A 135 -32.14 2.17 19.70
N ASN A 136 -31.98 2.42 21.01
CA ASN A 136 -30.90 3.28 21.51
C ASN A 136 -29.53 2.66 21.21
N LYS A 137 -29.38 1.36 21.43
CA LYS A 137 -28.14 0.64 21.13
C LYS A 137 -27.88 0.58 19.63
N ILE A 138 -28.90 0.35 18.82
CA ILE A 138 -28.80 0.36 17.35
C ILE A 138 -28.29 1.73 16.85
N GLU A 139 -28.83 2.83 17.38
CA GLU A 139 -28.40 4.18 16.99
C GLU A 139 -26.93 4.45 17.36
N ILE A 140 -26.52 4.09 18.58
CA ILE A 140 -25.13 4.25 19.04
C ILE A 140 -24.18 3.45 18.15
N LEU A 141 -24.49 2.18 17.89
CA LEU A 141 -23.64 1.31 17.08
C LEU A 141 -23.55 1.77 15.63
N THR A 142 -24.64 2.29 15.07
CA THR A 142 -24.65 2.86 13.71
C THR A 142 -23.72 4.06 13.61
N LYS A 143 -23.76 4.97 14.59
CA LYS A 143 -22.86 6.13 14.66
C LYS A 143 -21.39 5.73 14.81
N GLU A 144 -21.10 4.81 15.74
CA GLU A 144 -19.74 4.31 15.96
C GLU A 144 -19.19 3.58 14.73
N MET A 145 -19.98 2.70 14.11
CA MET A 145 -19.61 1.98 12.89
C MET A 145 -19.32 2.95 11.75
N THR A 146 -20.19 3.93 11.51
CA THR A 146 -20.02 4.92 10.43
C THR A 146 -18.75 5.74 10.64
N SER A 147 -18.51 6.20 11.87
CA SER A 147 -17.29 6.95 12.20
C SER A 147 -16.03 6.12 11.98
N TYR A 148 -16.01 4.84 12.39
CA TYR A 148 -14.84 4.00 12.14
C TYR A 148 -14.65 3.66 10.66
N LEU A 149 -15.73 3.52 9.90
CA LEU A 149 -15.66 3.30 8.45
C LEU A 149 -15.01 4.48 7.73
N GLU A 150 -15.43 5.71 8.05
CA GLU A 150 -14.82 6.94 7.53
C GLU A 150 -13.32 6.99 7.87
N ASP A 151 -12.96 6.69 9.13
CA ASP A 151 -11.57 6.64 9.58
C ASP A 151 -10.75 5.56 8.83
N THR A 152 -11.34 4.43 8.41
CA THR A 152 -10.65 3.42 7.60
C THR A 152 -10.41 3.84 6.15
N ARG A 153 -11.28 4.68 5.59
CA ARG A 153 -11.18 5.13 4.18
C ARG A 153 -10.24 6.32 4.02
N MET A 154 -9.84 6.97 5.12
CA MET A 154 -9.01 8.16 5.13
C MET A 154 -9.54 9.25 4.17
N GLU A 155 -10.87 9.36 4.03
CA GLU A 155 -11.52 10.48 3.35
C GLU A 155 -11.55 11.67 4.32
N ARG A 156 -10.44 12.42 4.36
CA ARG A 156 -10.38 13.78 4.88
C ARG A 156 -9.71 14.70 3.87
#